data_AF-A0A2L2Z7P4-F1
#
_entry.id   AF-A0A2L2Z7P4-F1
#
_cell.length_a   1.000
_cell.length_b   1.000
_cell.length_c   1.000
_cell.angle_alpha   90.00
_cell.angle_beta   90.00
_cell.angle_gamma   90.00
#
_symmetry.space_group_name_H-M   'P 1'
#
loop_
_entity.id
_entity.type
_entity.pdbx_description
1 polymer ?
#
loop_
_entity_poly.entity_id
_entity_poly.type
_entity_poly.pdbx_seq_one_letter_code
_entity_poly.pdbx_strand_id
1 'polypeptide(L)' 'ALSMLFCGARGSTASEMSQVLGFEIAKIADDKVKICFQLLMSALAKVPESYTLSTANVVFGLKGFSIKEDFRSLLSESFK' A
#
# COMPACT_ATOMS: atom_id res chain seq x y z
N ALA A 1 3.54 0.72 4.64
CA ALA A 1 3.57 -0.75 4.78
C ALA A 1 2.19 -1.38 4.90
N LEU A 2 1.40 -1.14 5.96
CA LEU A 2 0.13 -1.85 6.20
C LEU A 2 -0.92 -1.68 5.09
N SER A 3 -0.96 -0.54 4.41
CA SER A 3 -1.83 -0.33 3.25
C SER A 3 -1.56 -1.29 2.08
N MET A 4 -0.31 -1.77 1.96
CA MET A 4 0.02 -2.83 0.99
C MET A 4 -0.67 -4.15 1.37
N LEU A 5 -0.65 -4.52 2.65
CA LEU A 5 -1.36 -5.71 3.13
C LEU A 5 -2.87 -5.57 2.92
N PHE A 6 -3.41 -4.37 3.18
CA PHE A 6 -4.83 -4.08 2.98
C PHE A 6 -5.29 -4.38 1.54
N CYS A 7 -4.48 -4.03 0.53
CA CYS A 7 -4.83 -4.33 -0.87
C CYS A 7 -4.98 -5.84 -1.16
N GLY A 8 -4.31 -6.70 -0.39
CA GLY A 8 -4.41 -8.16 -0.45
C GLY A 8 -5.46 -8.76 0.49
N ALA A 9 -5.94 -8.01 1.48
CA ALA A 9 -6.92 -8.46 2.47
C ALA A 9 -8.35 -8.46 1.90
N ARG A 10 -9.23 -9.30 2.45
CA ARG A 10 -10.67 -9.35 2.14
C ARG A 10 -11.47 -9.67 3.40
N GLY A 11 -12.79 -9.51 3.33
CA GLY A 11 -13.69 -9.86 4.44
C GLY A 11 -13.43 -9.03 5.70
N SER A 12 -13.56 -9.66 6.87
CA SER A 12 -13.36 -9.00 8.17
C SER A 12 -11.97 -8.39 8.32
N THR A 13 -10.92 -9.07 7.82
CA THR A 13 -9.55 -8.55 7.87
C THR A 13 -9.41 -7.22 7.13
N ALA A 14 -10.01 -7.08 5.94
CA ALA A 14 -9.99 -5.80 5.23
C ALA A 14 -10.76 -4.72 5.99
N SER A 15 -11.93 -5.06 6.54
CA SER A 15 -12.77 -4.12 7.30
C SER A 15 -12.06 -3.59 8.54
N GLU A 16 -11.46 -4.48 9.35
CA GLU A 16 -10.69 -4.11 10.54
C GLU A 16 -9.51 -3.21 10.19
N MET A 17 -8.79 -3.54 9.11
CA MET A 17 -7.70 -2.70 8.63
C MET A 17 -8.17 -1.33 8.14
N SER A 18 -9.29 -1.25 7.42
CA SER A 18 -9.85 0.02 6.93
C SER A 18 -10.21 0.96 8.08
N GLN A 19 -10.82 0.40 9.12
CA GLN A 19 -11.19 1.11 10.34
C GLN A 19 -9.94 1.61 11.10
N VAL A 20 -8.98 0.72 11.38
CA VAL A 20 -7.79 1.05 12.20
C VAL A 20 -6.82 1.97 11.48
N LEU A 21 -6.69 1.84 10.15
CA LEU A 21 -5.84 2.72 9.34
C LEU A 21 -6.51 4.07 9.03
N GLY A 22 -7.76 4.28 9.47
CA GLY A 22 -8.47 5.54 9.35
C GLY A 22 -9.00 5.85 7.94
N PHE A 23 -9.08 4.86 7.05
CA PHE A 23 -9.61 5.05 5.70
C PHE A 23 -11.11 5.38 5.72
N GLU A 24 -11.86 4.78 6.64
CA GLU A 24 -13.28 5.09 6.86
C GLU A 24 -13.48 6.54 7.31
N ILE A 25 -12.67 7.00 8.27
CA ILE A 25 -12.71 8.37 8.80
C ILE A 25 -12.36 9.37 7.68
N ALA A 26 -11.34 9.04 6.88
CA ALA A 26 -10.92 9.83 5.73
C ALA A 26 -11.87 9.70 4.51
N LYS A 27 -12.91 8.87 4.60
CA LYS A 27 -13.85 8.56 3.50
C LYS A 27 -13.15 8.11 2.22
N ILE A 28 -12.04 7.38 2.36
CA ILE A 28 -11.30 6.81 1.23
C ILE A 28 -11.92 5.45 0.92
N ALA A 29 -12.49 5.32 -0.27
CA ALA A 29 -12.97 4.03 -0.74
C ALA A 29 -11.80 3.04 -0.91
N ASP A 30 -12.04 1.77 -0.58
CA ASP A 30 -11.03 0.70 -0.60
C ASP A 30 -10.26 0.62 -1.94
N ASP A 31 -10.96 0.82 -3.07
CA ASP A 31 -10.38 0.80 -4.42
C ASP A 31 -9.44 1.99 -4.71
N LYS A 32 -9.58 3.07 -3.95
CA LYS A 32 -8.81 4.32 -4.08
C LYS A 32 -7.56 4.36 -3.20
N VAL A 33 -7.47 3.52 -2.17
CA VAL A 33 -6.29 3.47 -1.28
C VAL A 33 -4.99 3.34 -2.08
N LYS A 34 -4.95 2.46 -3.09
CA LYS A 34 -3.77 2.28 -3.96
C LYS A 34 -3.36 3.56 -4.71
N ILE A 35 -4.34 4.33 -5.19
CA ILE A 35 -4.11 5.57 -5.95
C ILE A 35 -3.60 6.66 -5.00
N CYS A 36 -4.16 6.74 -3.78
CA CYS A 36 -3.68 7.68 -2.77
C CYS A 36 -2.20 7.44 -2.43
N PHE A 37 -1.79 6.18 -2.27
CA PHE A 37 -0.39 5.85 -2.02
C PHE A 37 0.51 6.08 -3.23
N GLN A 38 0.04 5.86 -4.46
CA GLN A 38 0.77 6.28 -5.68
C GLN A 38 1.08 7.77 -5.71
N LEU A 39 0.09 8.59 -5.39
CA LEU A 39 0.24 10.04 -5.33
C LEU A 39 1.21 10.46 -4.22
N LEU A 40 1.11 9.80 -3.06
CA LEU A 40 2.03 10.04 -1.95
C LEU A 40 3.48 9.72 -2.35
N MET A 41 3.75 8.53 -2.89
CA MET A 41 5.12 8.16 -3.29
C MET A 41 5.66 9.11 -4.38
N SER A 42 4.80 9.51 -5.32
CA SER A 42 5.17 10.50 -6.35
C SER A 42 5.49 11.88 -5.78
N ALA A 43 4.82 12.29 -4.70
CA ALA A 43 5.11 13.53 -4.00
C ALA A 43 6.41 13.43 -3.19
N LEU A 44 6.65 12.29 -2.52
CA LEU A 44 7.88 12.02 -1.77
C LEU A 44 9.10 11.89 -2.67
N ALA A 45 8.94 11.51 -3.94
CA ALA A 45 10.03 11.49 -4.91
C ALA A 45 10.49 12.90 -5.35
N LYS A 46 9.65 13.93 -5.17
CA LYS A 46 9.92 15.32 -5.60
C LYS A 46 10.58 16.18 -4.50
N VAL A 47 11.24 15.54 -3.54
CA VAL A 47 11.80 16.18 -2.35
C VAL A 47 12.91 17.19 -2.72
N PRO A 48 12.93 18.39 -2.09
CA PRO A 48 13.98 19.38 -2.30
C PRO A 48 15.36 18.90 -1.83
N GLU A 49 16.43 19.44 -2.41
CA GLU A 49 17.83 19.05 -2.15
C GLU A 49 18.30 19.20 -0.69
N SER A 50 17.50 19.84 0.18
CA SER A 50 17.83 20.07 1.58
C SER A 50 17.80 18.81 2.44
N TYR A 51 17.20 17.71 1.97
CA TYR A 51 17.21 16.43 2.67
C TYR A 51 17.08 15.23 1.73
N THR A 52 17.57 14.08 2.18
CA THR A 52 17.34 12.79 1.52
C THR A 52 16.24 12.04 2.25
N LEU A 53 15.21 11.61 1.52
CA LEU A 53 14.17 10.73 2.03
C LEU A 53 14.13 9.44 1.20
N SER A 54 14.35 8.31 1.85
CA SER A 54 14.29 6.98 1.24
C SER A 54 13.26 6.13 1.97
N THR A 55 12.43 5.43 1.21
CA THR A 55 11.45 4.47 1.73
C THR A 55 11.69 3.12 1.08
N ALA A 56 11.56 2.05 1.88
CA ALA A 56 11.72 0.69 1.39
C ALA A 56 10.66 -0.21 2.01
N ASN A 57 9.96 -0.94 1.16
CA ASN A 57 8.89 -1.84 1.53
C ASN A 57 9.07 -3.15 0.75
N VAL A 58 9.18 -4.28 1.46
CA VAL A 58 9.37 -5.59 0.85
C VAL A 58 8.38 -6.58 1.45
N VAL A 59 7.75 -7.38 0.58
CA VAL A 59 6.91 -8.50 0.99
C VAL A 59 7.67 -9.80 0.74
N PHE A 60 7.88 -10.56 1.80
CA PHE A 60 8.49 -11.89 1.72
C PHE A 60 7.41 -12.97 1.75
N GLY A 61 7.39 -13.83 0.74
CA GLY A 61 6.52 -15.01 0.69
C GLY A 61 7.26 -16.26 1.16
N LEU A 62 6.56 -17.15 1.85
CA LEU A 62 7.11 -18.46 2.22
C LEU A 62 7.28 -19.33 0.98
N LYS A 63 8.41 -20.06 0.89
CA LYS A 63 8.66 -21.00 -0.19
C LYS A 63 7.53 -22.04 -0.26
N GLY A 64 6.96 -22.23 -1.44
CA GLY A 64 5.79 -23.11 -1.66
C GLY A 64 4.44 -22.39 -1.61
N PHE A 65 4.41 -21.13 -1.18
CA PHE A 65 3.22 -20.27 -1.23
C PHE A 65 3.44 -19.13 -2.21
N SER A 66 2.90 -19.30 -3.42
CA SER A 66 3.00 -18.27 -4.46
C SER A 66 2.17 -17.05 -4.10
N ILE A 67 2.77 -15.87 -4.21
CA ILE A 67 2.05 -14.61 -4.16
C ILE A 67 1.21 -14.50 -5.43
N LYS A 68 -0.07 -14.14 -5.30
CA LYS A 68 -0.95 -13.93 -6.45
C LYS A 68 -0.40 -12.81 -7.34
N GLU A 69 -0.36 -13.05 -8.65
CA GLU A 69 0.25 -12.10 -9.59
C GLU A 69 -0.44 -10.74 -9.57
N ASP A 70 -1.78 -10.70 -9.52
CA ASP A 70 -2.54 -9.43 -9.42
C ASP A 70 -2.12 -8.59 -8.22
N PHE A 71 -1.84 -9.25 -7.09
CA PHE A 71 -1.37 -8.58 -5.89
C PHE A 71 0.06 -8.08 -6.07
N ARG A 72 0.94 -8.89 -6.68
CA ARG A 72 2.33 -8.51 -6.98
C ARG A 72 2.41 -7.30 -7.93
N SER A 73 1.60 -7.28 -8.98
CA SER A 73 1.51 -6.18 -9.94
C SER A 73 1.03 -4.91 -9.24
N LEU A 74 -0.04 -5.01 -8.44
CA LEU A 74 -0.54 -3.89 -7.66
C LEU A 74 0.52 -3.30 -6.73
N LEU A 75 1.28 -4.14 -6.02
CA LEU A 75 2.35 -3.65 -5.13
C LEU A 75 3.45 -2.91 -5.90
N SER A 76 3.86 -3.46 -7.05
CA SER A 76 4.94 -2.91 -7.88
C SER A 76 4.55 -1.61 -8.58
N GLU A 77 3.26 -1.41 -8.84
CA GLU A 77 2.73 -0.20 -9.47
C GLU A 77 2.36 0.88 -8.44
N SER A 78 1.88 0.49 -7.26
CA SER A 78 1.27 1.43 -6.32
C SER A 78 2.14 1.88 -5.14
N PHE A 79 3.19 1.13 -4.82
CA PHE A 79 3.97 1.34 -3.60
C PHE A 79 5.49 1.40 -3.83
N LYS A 80 5.89 1.87 -5.03
CA LYS A 80 7.28 2.13 -5.40
C LYS A 80 7.89 3.29 -4.63
#